data_AF-A0A7X8R7V4-F1
#
_entry.id   AF-A0A7X8R7V4-F1
#
_cell.length_a   1.000
_cell.length_b   1.000
_cell.length_c   1.000
_cell.angle_alpha   90.00
_cell.angle_beta   90.00
_cell.angle_gamma   90.00
#
_symmetry.space_group_name_H-M   'P 1'
#
loop_
_entity.id
_entity.type
_entity.pdbx_description
1 polymer ?
#
loop_
_entity_poly.entity_id
_entity_poly.type
_entity_poly.pdbx_seq_one_letter_code
_entity_poly.pdbx_strand_id
1 'polypeptide(L)'
;MKKAFMFLGLTVLILIVVAAAYLYVNRAKLANLMIEKSLPQVESLILKELPASVSKEQVHEDFTKLVAKFQAGQIDSAEVKKIALEFKYALRDEKLDSTEVKELLEHLHRLSQ
;
A
#
# COMPACT_ATOMS: atom_id res chain seq x y z
N MET A 1 -23.89 -31.83 -22.71
CA MET A 1 -23.83 -30.60 -21.89
C MET A 1 -23.16 -30.80 -20.52
N LYS A 2 -23.54 -31.78 -19.69
CA LYS A 2 -22.93 -31.99 -18.34
C LYS A 2 -21.41 -32.17 -18.32
N LYS A 3 -20.85 -32.93 -19.28
CA LYS A 3 -19.40 -33.18 -19.38
C LYS A 3 -18.62 -31.90 -19.70
N ALA A 4 -19.13 -31.05 -20.59
CA ALA A 4 -18.48 -29.79 -20.96
C ALA A 4 -18.39 -28.82 -19.78
N PHE A 5 -19.45 -28.68 -18.97
CA PHE A 5 -19.42 -27.89 -17.73
C PHE A 5 -18.46 -28.47 -16.67
N MET A 6 -18.35 -29.79 -16.58
CA MET A 6 -17.39 -30.45 -15.69
C MET A 6 -15.94 -30.19 -16.13
N PHE A 7 -15.65 -30.25 -17.43
CA PHE A 7 -14.35 -29.89 -17.98
C PHE A 7 -14.04 -28.41 -17.81
N LEU A 8 -15.01 -27.52 -18.04
CA LEU A 8 -14.82 -26.08 -17.87
C LEU A 8 -14.56 -25.71 -16.40
N GLY A 9 -15.30 -26.32 -15.46
CA GLY A 9 -15.07 -26.17 -14.03
C GLY A 9 -13.71 -26.70 -13.58
N LEU A 10 -13.27 -27.84 -14.11
CA LEU A 10 -11.95 -28.41 -13.82
C LEU A 10 -10.82 -27.52 -14.36
N THR A 11 -10.97 -26.97 -15.57
CA THR A 11 -9.98 -26.05 -16.15
C THR A 11 -9.87 -24.76 -15.36
N VAL A 12 -11.00 -24.18 -14.91
CA VAL A 12 -11.01 -22.99 -14.04
C VAL A 12 -10.36 -23.29 -12.70
N LEU A 13 -10.63 -24.45 -12.10
CA LEU A 13 -10.00 -24.87 -10.84
C LEU A 13 -8.47 -24.99 -11.00
N ILE A 14 -7.99 -25.60 -12.09
CA ILE A 14 -6.57 -25.73 -12.39
C ILE A 14 -5.92 -24.34 -12.56
N LEU A 15 -6.58 -23.42 -13.26
CA LEU A 15 -6.10 -22.04 -13.41
C LEU A 15 -6.02 -21.31 -12.06
N ILE A 16 -6.97 -21.51 -11.15
CA ILE A 16 -6.94 -20.94 -9.80
C ILE A 16 -5.78 -21.51 -9.00
N VAL A 17 -5.53 -22.83 -9.08
CA VAL A 17 -4.42 -23.48 -8.35
C VAL A 17 -3.06 -23.03 -8.90
N VAL A 18 -2.92 -22.92 -10.23
CA VAL A 18 -1.70 -22.42 -10.88
C VAL A 18 -1.48 -20.95 -10.54
N ALA A 19 -2.53 -20.12 -10.55
CA ALA A 19 -2.45 -18.75 -10.09
C ALA A 19 -2.03 -18.70 -8.62
N ALA A 20 -2.67 -19.44 -7.71
CA ALA A 20 -2.33 -19.49 -6.29
C ALA A 20 -0.89 -19.95 -6.04
N ALA A 21 -0.39 -20.94 -6.80
CA ALA A 21 0.99 -21.40 -6.73
C ALA A 21 1.98 -20.34 -7.24
N TYR A 22 1.66 -19.67 -8.35
CA TYR A 22 2.45 -18.55 -8.87
C TYR A 22 2.48 -17.37 -7.88
N LEU A 23 1.34 -17.09 -7.25
CA LEU A 23 1.19 -16.08 -6.20
C LEU A 23 1.99 -16.47 -4.94
N TYR A 24 2.04 -17.77 -4.60
CA TYR A 24 2.81 -18.28 -3.46
C TYR A 24 4.33 -18.15 -3.66
N VAL A 25 4.82 -18.43 -4.88
CA VAL A 25 6.25 -18.31 -5.20
C VAL A 25 6.67 -16.84 -5.33
N ASN A 26 5.78 -15.96 -5.81
CA ASN A 26 6.02 -14.53 -5.99
C ASN A 26 5.39 -13.63 -4.91
N ARG A 27 5.31 -14.11 -3.65
CA ARG A 27 4.74 -13.36 -2.52
C ARG A 27 5.31 -11.93 -2.38
N ALA A 28 6.60 -11.75 -2.63
CA ALA A 28 7.24 -10.44 -2.61
C ALA A 28 6.68 -9.50 -3.69
N LYS A 29 6.48 -10.00 -4.91
CA LYS A 29 5.92 -9.22 -6.02
C LYS A 29 4.47 -8.82 -5.76
N LEU A 30 3.70 -9.68 -5.08
CA LEU A 30 2.33 -9.36 -4.66
C LEU A 30 2.24 -8.38 -3.51
N ALA A 31 3.12 -8.53 -2.52
CA ALA A 31 3.24 -7.55 -1.45
C ALA A 31 3.52 -6.17 -2.07
N ASN A 32 4.40 -6.12 -3.08
CA ASN A 32 4.70 -4.88 -3.77
C ASN A 32 3.51 -4.33 -4.55
N LEU A 33 2.80 -5.18 -5.28
CA LEU A 33 1.59 -4.79 -6.03
C LEU A 33 0.45 -4.29 -5.11
N MET A 34 0.28 -4.92 -3.94
CA MET A 34 -0.66 -4.45 -2.93
C MET A 34 -0.24 -3.11 -2.36
N ILE A 35 1.04 -2.94 -2.02
CA ILE A 35 1.59 -1.70 -1.50
C ILE A 35 1.37 -0.56 -2.50
N GLU A 36 1.73 -0.78 -3.76
CA GLU A 36 1.57 0.19 -4.86
C GLU A 36 0.10 0.63 -5.04
N LYS A 37 -0.85 -0.30 -4.91
CA LYS A 37 -2.29 0.03 -4.97
C LYS A 37 -2.84 0.67 -3.71
N SER A 38 -2.18 0.48 -2.56
CA SER A 38 -2.61 1.03 -1.26
C SER A 38 -2.05 2.42 -0.98
N LEU A 39 -0.88 2.76 -1.53
CA LEU A 39 -0.23 4.07 -1.33
C LEU A 39 -1.14 5.27 -1.69
N PRO A 40 -1.82 5.30 -2.85
CA PRO A 40 -2.75 6.39 -3.18
C PRO A 40 -3.97 6.47 -2.25
N GLN A 41 -4.40 5.33 -1.70
CA GLN A 41 -5.53 5.29 -0.76
C GLN A 41 -5.12 5.83 0.62
N VAL A 42 -3.90 5.50 1.06
CA VAL A 42 -3.29 6.06 2.27
C VAL A 42 -3.15 7.57 2.12
N GLU A 43 -2.58 8.05 1.01
CA GLU A 43 -2.45 9.47 0.70
C GLU A 43 -3.80 10.20 0.79
N SER A 44 -4.85 9.68 0.15
CA SER A 44 -6.18 10.29 0.17
C SER A 44 -6.75 10.41 1.59
N LEU A 45 -6.47 9.44 2.47
CA LEU A 45 -6.86 9.50 3.88
C LEU A 45 -6.03 10.52 4.65
N ILE A 46 -4.72 10.63 4.40
CA ILE A 46 -3.85 11.64 5.04
C ILE A 46 -4.34 13.04 4.68
N LEU A 47 -4.64 13.28 3.40
CA LEU A 47 -5.08 14.59 2.90
C LEU A 47 -6.41 15.07 3.51
N LYS A 48 -7.25 14.15 3.98
CA LYS A 48 -8.54 14.46 4.64
C LYS A 48 -8.36 14.88 6.09
N GLU A 49 -7.42 14.26 6.79
CA GLU A 49 -7.16 14.49 8.22
C GLU A 49 -5.90 15.35 8.45
N LEU A 50 -5.52 16.13 7.43
CA LEU A 50 -4.27 16.86 7.41
C LEU A 50 -4.36 18.08 8.34
N PRO A 51 -3.46 18.23 9.33
CA PRO A 51 -3.47 19.39 10.22
C PRO A 51 -3.21 20.67 9.44
N ALA A 52 -3.85 21.77 9.83
CA ALA A 52 -3.77 23.06 9.11
C ALA A 52 -2.35 23.64 9.01
N SER A 53 -1.41 23.14 9.83
CA SER A 53 0.01 23.53 9.81
C SER A 53 0.83 22.84 8.72
N VAL A 54 0.27 21.89 7.98
CA VAL A 54 0.98 21.11 6.95
C VAL A 54 0.40 21.43 5.57
N SER A 55 1.29 21.65 4.59
CA SER A 55 0.89 21.85 3.19
C SER A 55 0.49 20.52 2.55
N LYS A 56 -0.67 20.50 1.91
CA LYS A 56 -1.16 19.34 1.15
C LYS A 56 -0.25 19.04 -0.04
N GLU A 57 0.31 20.07 -0.65
CA GLU A 57 1.22 19.99 -1.78
C GLU A 57 2.53 19.28 -1.38
N GLN A 58 3.07 19.61 -0.20
CA GLN A 58 4.27 18.96 0.34
C GLN A 58 4.04 17.47 0.57
N VAL A 59 2.90 17.10 1.15
CA VAL A 59 2.55 15.70 1.40
C VAL A 59 2.34 14.93 0.10
N HIS A 60 1.68 15.52 -0.89
CA HIS A 60 1.52 14.93 -2.22
C HIS A 60 2.87 14.66 -2.90
N GLU A 61 3.81 15.60 -2.79
CA GLU A 61 5.14 15.46 -3.35
C GLU A 61 5.93 14.34 -2.66
N ASP A 62 5.85 14.24 -1.33
CA ASP A 62 6.52 13.20 -0.55
C ASP A 62 5.96 11.80 -0.87
N PHE A 63 4.65 11.66 -1.04
CA PHE A 63 4.04 10.41 -1.51
C PHE A 63 4.47 10.05 -2.92
N THR A 64 4.53 11.02 -3.84
CA THR A 64 4.96 10.79 -5.22
C THR A 64 6.41 10.30 -5.28
N LYS A 65 7.31 10.92 -4.50
CA LYS A 65 8.71 10.49 -4.37
C LYS A 65 8.83 9.11 -3.75
N LEU A 66 8.05 8.81 -2.70
CA LEU A 66 8.01 7.51 -2.06
C LEU A 66 7.58 6.41 -3.04
N VAL A 67 6.52 6.64 -3.83
CA VAL A 67 6.05 5.71 -4.88
C VAL A 67 7.16 5.49 -5.92
N ALA A 68 7.81 6.55 -6.40
CA ALA A 68 8.87 6.45 -7.38
C ALA A 68 10.08 5.64 -6.86
N LYS A 69 10.50 5.88 -5.61
CA LYS A 69 11.58 5.14 -4.96
C LYS A 69 11.23 3.69 -4.69
N PHE A 70 9.98 3.42 -4.32
CA PHE A 70 9.47 2.07 -4.14
C PHE A 70 9.46 1.30 -5.47
N GLN A 71 8.98 1.92 -6.56
CA GLN A 71 9.03 1.35 -7.91
C GLN A 71 10.47 1.13 -8.41
N ALA A 72 11.39 2.01 -8.03
CA ALA A 72 12.82 1.87 -8.32
C ALA A 72 13.53 0.80 -7.45
N GLY A 73 12.82 0.18 -6.49
CA GLY A 73 13.40 -0.80 -5.56
C GLY A 73 14.38 -0.21 -4.55
N GLN A 74 14.35 1.11 -4.35
CA GLN A 74 15.24 1.82 -3.41
C GLN A 74 14.72 1.78 -1.97
N ILE A 75 13.44 1.45 -1.78
CA ILE A 75 12.79 1.31 -0.47
C ILE A 75 12.17 -0.07 -0.39
N ASP A 76 12.34 -0.76 0.75
CA ASP A 76 11.74 -2.07 0.95
C ASP A 76 10.24 -1.94 1.23
N SER A 77 9.49 -2.89 0.69
CA SER A 77 8.10 -3.19 1.03
C SER A 77 7.82 -3.22 2.53
N ALA A 78 8.79 -3.66 3.35
CA ALA A 78 8.67 -3.67 4.80
C ALA A 78 8.58 -2.26 5.39
N GLU A 79 9.37 -1.31 4.89
CA GLU A 79 9.39 0.09 5.37
C GLU A 79 8.10 0.82 4.97
N VAL A 80 7.66 0.66 3.72
CA VAL A 80 6.39 1.25 3.27
C VAL A 80 5.21 0.68 4.04
N LYS A 81 5.22 -0.63 4.29
CA LYS A 81 4.18 -1.29 5.09
C LYS A 81 4.18 -0.79 6.54
N LYS A 82 5.34 -0.48 7.11
CA LYS A 82 5.47 0.07 8.47
C LYS A 82 4.76 1.43 8.55
N ILE A 83 5.03 2.34 7.61
CA ILE A 83 4.35 3.66 7.55
C ILE A 83 2.84 3.50 7.38
N ALA A 84 2.40 2.63 6.48
CA ALA A 84 0.98 2.38 6.28
C ALA A 84 0.30 1.82 7.54
N LEU A 85 1.03 1.01 8.33
CA LEU A 85 0.54 0.47 9.60
C LEU A 85 0.48 1.53 10.70
N GLU A 86 1.53 2.34 10.83
CA GLU A 86 1.62 3.49 11.74
C GLU A 86 0.45 4.45 11.46
N PHE A 87 0.18 4.73 10.18
CA PHE A 87 -0.92 5.59 9.77
C PHE A 87 -2.28 4.98 10.09
N LYS A 88 -2.47 3.68 9.83
CA LYS A 88 -3.70 2.96 10.18
C LYS A 88 -3.95 2.95 11.68
N TYR A 89 -2.91 2.85 12.50
CA TYR A 89 -3.04 2.90 13.96
C TYR A 89 -3.38 4.30 14.45
N ALA A 90 -2.73 5.33 13.92
CA ALA A 90 -3.03 6.73 14.24
C ALA A 90 -4.48 7.11 13.85
N LEU A 91 -5.00 6.57 12.74
CA LEU A 91 -6.41 6.78 12.33
C LEU A 91 -7.42 6.01 13.18
N ARG A 92 -7.08 4.80 13.65
CA ARG A 92 -8.03 3.90 14.33
C ARG A 92 -8.51 4.46 15.67
N ASP A 93 -7.67 5.24 16.34
CA ASP A 93 -8.01 5.78 17.65
C ASP A 93 -8.89 7.05 17.57
N GLU A 94 -9.34 7.44 16.34
CA GLU A 94 -10.15 8.64 16.03
C GLU A 94 -9.57 9.96 16.59
N LYS A 95 -8.34 9.89 17.09
CA LYS A 95 -7.57 10.96 17.71
C LYS A 95 -6.23 10.98 17.00
N LEU A 96 -6.23 11.48 15.78
CA LEU A 96 -4.99 11.95 15.19
C LEU A 96 -4.58 13.18 16.00
N ASP A 97 -3.73 12.99 17.00
CA ASP A 97 -3.05 14.13 17.60
C ASP A 97 -2.19 14.77 16.50
N SER A 98 -2.27 16.08 16.38
CA SER A 98 -1.39 16.89 15.53
C SER A 98 0.09 16.51 15.64
N THR A 99 0.52 15.97 16.78
CA THR A 99 1.86 15.46 17.06
C THR A 99 2.17 14.17 16.30
N GLU A 100 1.27 13.17 16.37
CA GLU A 100 1.43 11.87 15.72
C GLU A 100 1.38 11.99 14.20
N VAL A 101 0.51 12.87 13.68
CA VAL A 101 0.49 13.19 12.25
C VAL A 101 1.81 13.83 11.82
N LYS A 102 2.35 14.72 12.64
CA LYS A 102 3.60 15.42 12.32
C LYS A 102 4.80 14.47 12.33
N GLU A 103 4.90 13.57 13.30
CA GLU A 103 5.93 12.52 13.34
C GLU A 103 5.83 11.59 12.13
N LEU A 104 4.62 11.21 11.75
CA LEU A 104 4.38 10.36 10.59
C LEU A 104 4.76 11.03 9.27
N LEU A 105 4.46 12.32 9.15
CA LEU A 105 4.86 13.13 8.00
C LEU A 105 6.36 13.38 7.95
N GLU A 106 7.03 13.55 9.10
CA GLU A 106 8.50 13.60 9.15
C GLU A 106 9.12 12.28 8.72
N HIS A 107 8.53 11.15 9.14
CA HIS A 107 9.01 9.82 8.76
C HIS A 107 8.82 9.58 7.25
N LEU A 108 7.67 9.99 6.70
CA LEU A 108 7.39 10.00 5.26
C LEU A 108 8.41 10.86 4.50
N HIS A 109 8.67 12.08 4.98
CA HIS A 109 9.63 13.00 4.36
C HIS A 109 11.06 12.45 4.37
N ARG A 110 11.47 11.76 5.44
CA ARG A 110 12.80 11.12 5.50
C ARG A 110 12.97 10.01 4.48
N LEU A 111 11.92 9.25 4.17
CA LEU A 111 11.99 8.23 3.13
C LEU A 111 11.85 8.81 1.72
N SER A 112 11.19 9.96 1.57
CA SER A 112 11.05 10.65 0.29
C SER A 112 12.35 11.34 -0.16
N GLN A 113 13.22 11.78 0.77
CA GLN A 113 14.57 12.31 0.51
C GLN A 113 15.55 11.24 0.08
#